data_AF-A0A920CJL9-F1
#
_entry.id   AF-A0A920CJL9-F1
#
_cell.length_a   1.000
_cell.length_b   1.000
_cell.length_c   1.000
_cell.angle_alpha   90.00
_cell.angle_beta   90.00
_cell.angle_gamma   90.00
#
_symmetry.space_group_name_H-M   'P 1'
#
loop_
_entity.id
_entity.type
_entity.pdbx_description
1 polymer ?
#
loop_
_entity_poly.entity_id
_entity_poly.type
_entity_poly.pdbx_seq_one_letter_code
_entity_poly.pdbx_strand_id
1 'polypeptide(L)'
;MGKRVLFIVMVVVGLLLIVNNHLHYTPGDYLFQWIGVPPWTKGHNTGVHLPVVIGLLLLLIGGIGTIRVYRHKYPKIRSRLIISCIVFIILFPIATEQFMFLVHRNTTGVGSVDIHVKESECQLRTEDDYVKAYCSIPVFNYGDEVQLTLRPVYDPDLIEFEETTLSVEPHSRFTLGLEFRGSTQQDGNNIFGSFRGEGIEIKIRGEKKVFY
;
A
#
# COMPACT_ATOMS: atom_id res chain seq x y z
N MET A 1 13.89 -6.48 -35.83
CA MET A 1 12.64 -6.33 -35.04
C MET A 1 12.89 -6.23 -33.54
N GLY A 2 13.79 -7.04 -32.96
CA GLY A 2 14.03 -7.10 -31.51
C GLY A 2 14.37 -5.78 -30.78
N LYS A 3 15.25 -4.94 -31.35
CA LYS A 3 15.65 -3.67 -30.69
C LYS A 3 14.49 -2.67 -30.50
N ARG A 4 13.47 -2.71 -31.37
CA ARG A 4 12.34 -1.77 -31.27
C ARG A 4 11.40 -2.12 -30.13
N VAL A 5 11.10 -3.41 -30.00
CA VAL A 5 10.25 -3.95 -28.93
C VAL A 5 10.96 -3.82 -27.58
N LEU A 6 12.27 -4.06 -27.53
CA LEU A 6 13.07 -3.96 -26.30
C LEU A 6 12.89 -2.61 -25.57
N PHE A 7 12.98 -1.48 -26.27
CA PHE A 7 12.85 -0.17 -25.63
C PHE A 7 11.45 0.10 -25.11
N ILE A 8 10.41 -0.41 -25.78
CA ILE A 8 9.03 -0.32 -25.30
C ILE A 8 8.86 -1.18 -24.04
N VAL A 9 9.40 -2.40 -24.04
CA VAL A 9 9.38 -3.29 -22.87
C VAL A 9 10.09 -2.63 -21.68
N MET A 10 11.24 -1.99 -21.89
CA MET A 10 11.93 -1.23 -20.86
C MET A 10 11.07 -0.10 -20.28
N VAL A 11 10.30 0.61 -21.12
CA VAL A 11 9.36 1.63 -20.63
C VAL A 11 8.26 1.00 -19.78
N VAL A 12 7.63 -0.08 -20.25
CA VAL A 12 6.53 -0.73 -19.53
C VAL A 12 7.00 -1.30 -18.19
N VAL A 13 8.13 -2.02 -18.17
CA VAL A 13 8.73 -2.55 -16.94
C VAL A 13 9.14 -1.40 -16.02
N GLY A 14 9.76 -0.35 -16.56
CA GLY A 14 10.12 0.84 -15.79
C GLY A 14 8.91 1.52 -15.12
N LEU A 15 7.77 1.61 -15.83
CA LEU A 15 6.52 2.14 -15.26
C LEU A 15 6.00 1.25 -14.13
N LEU A 16 5.97 -0.07 -14.34
CA LEU A 16 5.50 -1.03 -13.33
C LEU A 16 6.34 -1.01 -12.04
N LEU A 17 7.64 -0.72 -12.13
CA LEU A 17 8.50 -0.62 -10.95
C LEU A 17 8.30 0.68 -10.14
N ILE A 18 7.64 1.70 -10.70
CA ILE A 18 7.50 3.02 -10.06
C ILE A 18 6.06 3.33 -9.67
N VAL A 19 5.09 2.83 -10.44
CA VAL A 19 3.68 3.19 -10.23
C VAL A 19 3.16 2.58 -8.95
N ASN A 20 2.45 3.38 -8.16
CA ASN A 20 1.78 2.91 -6.94
C ASN A 20 0.44 2.28 -7.28
N ASN A 21 0.11 1.17 -6.62
CA ASN A 21 -1.25 0.65 -6.56
C ASN A 21 -2.13 1.50 -5.62
N HIS A 22 -3.39 1.10 -5.46
CA HIS A 22 -4.35 1.79 -4.57
C HIS A 22 -3.99 1.76 -3.08
N LEU A 23 -3.04 0.92 -2.66
CA LEU A 23 -2.49 0.84 -1.29
C LEU A 23 -1.13 1.52 -1.16
N HIS A 24 -0.69 2.26 -2.17
CA HIS A 24 0.60 2.97 -2.19
C HIS A 24 1.83 2.05 -2.13
N TYR A 25 1.72 0.82 -2.62
CA TYR A 25 2.85 -0.07 -2.91
C TYR A 25 3.05 -0.19 -4.42
N THR A 26 4.29 -0.37 -4.84
CA THR A 26 4.62 -0.58 -6.26
C THR A 26 4.62 -2.08 -6.59
N PRO A 27 4.26 -2.48 -7.82
CA PRO A 27 4.53 -3.85 -8.30
C PRO A 27 6.01 -4.24 -8.14
N GLY A 28 6.91 -3.27 -8.21
CA GLY A 28 8.33 -3.46 -7.92
C GLY A 28 8.62 -3.89 -6.48
N ASP A 29 7.86 -3.42 -5.49
CA ASP A 29 7.99 -3.85 -4.09
C ASP A 29 7.74 -5.35 -3.95
N TYR A 30 6.63 -5.82 -4.52
CA TYR A 30 6.28 -7.24 -4.50
C TYR A 30 7.32 -8.09 -5.24
N LEU A 31 7.81 -7.61 -6.39
CA LEU A 31 8.86 -8.30 -7.14
C LEU A 31 10.15 -8.44 -6.33
N PHE A 32 10.59 -7.36 -5.68
CA PHE A 32 11.81 -7.34 -4.87
C PHE A 32 11.68 -8.26 -3.65
N GLN A 33 10.56 -8.16 -2.94
CA GLN A 33 10.26 -9.06 -1.80
C GLN A 33 10.24 -10.52 -2.24
N TRP A 34 9.64 -10.82 -3.40
CA TRP A 34 9.56 -12.19 -3.93
C TRP A 34 10.95 -12.79 -4.23
N ILE A 35 11.90 -11.97 -4.70
CA ILE A 35 13.30 -12.42 -4.93
C ILE A 35 14.17 -12.32 -3.67
N GLY A 36 13.60 -12.00 -2.51
CA GLY A 36 14.31 -11.89 -1.24
C GLY A 36 15.16 -10.62 -1.08
N VAL A 37 14.92 -9.58 -1.88
CA VAL A 37 15.61 -8.30 -1.78
C VAL A 37 14.69 -7.28 -1.10
N PRO A 38 15.12 -6.59 -0.03
CA PRO A 38 14.31 -5.55 0.58
C PRO A 38 14.10 -4.39 -0.42
N PRO A 39 12.88 -3.89 -0.64
CA PRO A 39 12.63 -2.80 -1.58
C PRO A 39 13.29 -1.48 -1.17
N TRP A 40 13.58 -1.30 0.11
CA TRP A 40 14.20 -0.12 0.70
C TRP A 40 15.57 -0.46 1.28
N THR A 41 16.55 0.42 1.11
CA THR A 41 17.92 0.19 1.61
C THR A 41 18.04 0.28 3.13
N LYS A 42 17.13 1.01 3.78
CA LYS A 42 16.98 1.06 5.22
C LYS A 42 15.56 0.59 5.50
N GLY A 43 15.35 -0.39 6.39
CA GLY A 43 14.02 -0.98 6.62
C GLY A 43 12.92 0.05 6.95
N HIS A 44 11.68 -0.42 7.09
CA HIS A 44 10.52 0.43 7.42
C HIS A 44 10.27 1.57 6.43
N ASN A 45 10.36 1.28 5.13
CA ASN A 45 10.12 2.26 4.06
C ASN A 45 11.03 3.50 4.11
N THR A 46 12.28 3.36 4.60
CA THR A 46 13.24 4.47 4.71
C THR A 46 14.45 4.32 3.78
N GLY A 47 15.14 5.43 3.50
CA GLY A 47 16.30 5.40 2.61
C GLY A 47 15.93 5.35 1.13
N VAL A 48 16.67 4.57 0.35
CA VAL A 48 16.53 4.54 -1.12
C VAL A 48 15.59 3.42 -1.53
N HIS A 49 14.55 3.79 -2.28
CA HIS A 49 13.58 2.85 -2.86
C HIS A 49 14.13 2.24 -4.14
N LEU A 50 14.69 1.02 -4.02
CA LEU A 50 15.42 0.34 -5.08
C LEU A 50 14.59 0.10 -6.35
N PRO A 51 13.32 -0.38 -6.27
CA PRO A 51 12.46 -0.51 -7.44
C PRO A 51 12.34 0.79 -8.24
N VAL A 52 12.16 1.93 -7.55
CA VAL A 52 12.04 3.24 -8.20
C VAL A 52 13.33 3.66 -8.90
N VAL A 53 14.49 3.44 -8.27
CA VAL A 53 15.79 3.76 -8.90
C VAL A 53 15.98 2.96 -10.19
N ILE A 54 15.76 1.65 -10.16
CA ILE A 54 15.87 0.80 -11.36
C ILE A 54 14.82 1.19 -12.39
N GLY A 55 13.59 1.41 -11.96
CA GLY A 55 12.49 1.84 -12.83
C GLY A 55 12.82 3.13 -13.56
N LEU A 56 13.36 4.15 -12.88
CA LEU A 56 13.75 5.43 -13.49
C LEU A 56 14.84 5.24 -14.55
N LEU A 57 15.85 4.41 -14.28
CA LEU A 57 16.89 4.09 -15.28
C LEU A 57 16.29 3.41 -16.52
N LEU A 58 15.38 2.45 -16.33
CA LEU A 58 14.68 1.77 -17.41
C LEU A 58 13.80 2.73 -18.22
N LEU A 59 13.06 3.64 -17.55
CA LEU A 59 12.27 4.66 -18.21
C LEU A 59 13.11 5.63 -19.03
N LEU A 60 14.26 6.06 -18.52
CA LEU A 60 15.16 6.95 -19.24
C LEU A 60 15.74 6.28 -20.49
N ILE A 61 16.32 5.09 -20.34
CA ILE A 61 16.93 4.34 -21.45
C ILE A 61 15.87 3.93 -22.46
N GLY A 62 14.77 3.33 -21.99
CA GLY A 62 13.64 2.90 -22.81
C GLY A 62 12.97 4.07 -23.52
N GLY A 63 12.79 5.21 -22.85
CA GLY A 63 12.19 6.41 -23.41
C GLY A 63 13.03 7.04 -24.51
N ILE A 64 14.34 7.25 -24.24
CA ILE A 64 15.28 7.78 -25.24
C ILE A 64 15.36 6.83 -26.44
N GLY A 65 15.48 5.52 -26.20
CA GLY A 65 15.52 4.49 -27.25
C GLY A 65 14.26 4.48 -28.10
N THR A 66 13.08 4.48 -27.46
CA THR A 66 11.78 4.51 -28.14
C THR A 66 11.65 5.76 -29.01
N ILE A 67 11.97 6.95 -28.48
CA ILE A 67 11.91 8.19 -29.25
C ILE A 67 12.85 8.11 -30.46
N ARG A 68 14.11 7.72 -30.29
CA ARG A 68 15.08 7.66 -31.40
C ARG A 68 14.62 6.69 -32.51
N VAL A 69 14.12 5.52 -32.13
CA VAL A 69 13.72 4.47 -33.09
C VAL A 69 12.44 4.83 -33.84
N TYR A 70 11.46 5.45 -33.17
CA TYR A 70 10.12 5.65 -33.73
C TYR A 70 9.88 7.06 -34.28
N ARG A 71 10.73 8.05 -33.96
CA ARG A 71 10.53 9.46 -34.36
C ARG A 71 10.41 9.66 -35.88
N HIS A 72 11.12 8.89 -36.69
CA HIS A 72 11.04 9.01 -38.16
C HIS A 72 9.64 8.65 -38.69
N LYS A 73 8.99 7.64 -38.11
CA LYS A 73 7.65 7.21 -38.52
C LYS A 73 6.55 7.98 -37.79
N TYR A 74 6.80 8.38 -36.56
CA TYR A 74 5.85 9.04 -35.67
C TYR A 74 6.49 10.31 -35.07
N PRO A 75 6.40 11.47 -35.74
CA PRO A 75 7.11 12.69 -35.32
C PRO A 75 6.67 13.21 -33.94
N LYS A 76 5.43 12.89 -33.52
CA LYS A 76 4.87 13.24 -32.20
C LYS A 76 5.09 12.15 -31.13
N ILE A 77 5.95 11.15 -31.37
CA ILE A 77 6.15 10.02 -30.44
C ILE A 77 6.55 10.47 -29.04
N ARG A 78 7.39 11.50 -28.89
CA ARG A 78 7.82 12.03 -27.59
C ARG A 78 6.62 12.44 -26.73
N SER A 79 5.74 13.27 -27.29
CA SER A 79 4.55 13.76 -26.58
C SER A 79 3.60 12.62 -26.27
N ARG A 80 3.34 11.73 -27.23
CA ARG A 80 2.48 10.55 -27.02
C ARG A 80 3.00 9.63 -25.92
N LEU A 81 4.32 9.40 -25.87
CA LEU A 81 4.95 8.57 -24.85
C LEU A 81 4.77 9.19 -23.46
N ILE A 82 5.09 10.48 -23.31
CA ILE A 82 4.94 11.19 -22.03
C ILE A 82 3.48 11.17 -21.57
N ILE A 83 2.54 11.49 -22.46
CA ILE A 83 1.10 11.45 -22.16
C ILE A 83 0.68 10.04 -21.75
N SER A 84 1.15 9.00 -22.45
CA SER A 84 0.83 7.60 -22.12
C SER A 84 1.35 7.21 -20.74
N CYS A 85 2.57 7.62 -20.37
CA CYS A 85 3.12 7.38 -19.04
C CYS A 85 2.30 8.09 -17.95
N ILE A 86 1.91 9.35 -18.17
CA ILE A 86 1.08 10.12 -17.23
C ILE A 86 -0.29 9.46 -17.05
N VAL A 87 -0.97 9.15 -18.15
CA VAL A 87 -2.27 8.46 -18.14
C VAL A 87 -2.16 7.12 -17.41
N PHE A 88 -1.10 6.36 -17.67
CA PHE A 88 -0.85 5.09 -16.99
C PHE A 88 -0.72 5.28 -15.48
N ILE A 89 0.10 6.24 -15.02
CA ILE A 89 0.30 6.51 -13.58
C ILE A 89 -1.01 6.92 -12.90
N ILE A 90 -1.85 7.72 -13.56
CA ILE A 90 -3.13 8.17 -13.00
C ILE A 90 -4.15 7.03 -12.94
N LEU A 91 -4.24 6.21 -13.97
CA LEU A 91 -5.25 5.15 -14.07
C LEU A 91 -4.88 3.89 -13.30
N PHE A 92 -3.59 3.64 -13.06
CA PHE A 92 -3.14 2.39 -12.48
C PHE A 92 -3.70 2.12 -11.07
N PRO A 93 -3.70 3.06 -10.10
CA PRO A 93 -4.31 2.83 -8.78
C PRO A 93 -5.78 2.43 -8.89
N ILE A 94 -6.54 3.15 -9.74
CA ILE A 94 -7.97 2.89 -9.97
C ILE A 94 -8.15 1.49 -10.56
N ALA A 95 -7.36 1.14 -11.57
CA ALA A 95 -7.41 -0.16 -12.20
C ALA A 95 -7.07 -1.30 -11.22
N THR A 96 -6.07 -1.10 -10.36
CA THR A 96 -5.69 -2.11 -9.35
C THR A 96 -6.77 -2.30 -8.28
N GLU A 97 -7.43 -1.22 -7.85
CA GLU A 97 -8.53 -1.30 -6.90
C GLU A 97 -9.70 -2.11 -7.48
N GLN A 98 -10.15 -1.75 -8.68
CA GLN A 98 -11.25 -2.45 -9.36
C GLN A 98 -10.91 -3.90 -9.66
N PHE A 99 -9.65 -4.19 -10.01
CA PHE A 99 -9.18 -5.55 -10.20
C PHE A 99 -9.27 -6.37 -8.89
N MET A 100 -8.89 -5.80 -7.75
CA MET A 100 -9.01 -6.49 -6.46
C MET A 100 -10.47 -6.79 -6.11
N PHE A 101 -11.39 -5.84 -6.29
CA PHE A 101 -12.82 -6.08 -6.13
C PHE A 101 -13.34 -7.20 -7.04
N LEU A 102 -12.83 -7.29 -8.27
CA LEU A 102 -13.23 -8.34 -9.20
C LEU A 102 -12.72 -9.72 -8.78
N VAL A 103 -11.43 -9.82 -8.44
CA VAL A 103 -10.78 -11.09 -8.07
C VAL A 103 -11.33 -11.63 -6.75
N HIS A 104 -11.56 -10.75 -5.77
CA HIS A 104 -11.98 -11.13 -4.43
C HIS A 104 -13.50 -11.09 -4.20
N ARG A 105 -14.29 -10.83 -5.26
CA ARG A 105 -15.73 -10.60 -5.13
C ARG A 105 -16.47 -11.68 -4.33
N ASN A 106 -16.20 -12.95 -4.57
CA ASN A 106 -16.90 -14.04 -3.87
C ASN A 106 -15.98 -14.73 -2.84
N THR A 107 -15.05 -13.97 -2.25
CA THR A 107 -14.08 -14.50 -1.29
C THR A 107 -14.41 -14.04 0.12
N THR A 108 -13.97 -14.84 1.08
CA THR A 108 -14.12 -14.63 2.53
C THR A 108 -12.78 -14.82 3.22
N GLY A 109 -12.64 -14.35 4.44
CA GLY A 109 -11.44 -14.47 5.28
C GLY A 109 -10.53 -13.25 5.21
N VAL A 110 -9.37 -13.32 5.87
CA VAL A 110 -8.42 -12.20 5.94
C VAL A 110 -7.82 -11.78 4.60
N GLY A 111 -7.95 -12.63 3.57
CA GLY A 111 -7.54 -12.32 2.20
C GLY A 111 -8.53 -11.46 1.40
N SER A 112 -9.78 -11.33 1.85
CA SER A 112 -10.79 -10.52 1.17
C SER A 112 -10.88 -9.08 1.69
N VAL A 113 -10.05 -8.74 2.69
CA VAL A 113 -9.98 -7.41 3.30
C VAL A 113 -8.54 -6.92 3.29
N ASP A 114 -8.35 -5.65 2.90
CA ASP A 114 -7.06 -4.95 3.01
C ASP A 114 -7.21 -3.62 3.76
N ILE A 115 -6.12 -3.19 4.38
CA ILE A 115 -6.01 -1.95 5.14
C ILE A 115 -5.01 -1.02 4.47
N HIS A 116 -5.36 0.26 4.32
CA HIS A 116 -4.42 1.26 3.83
C HIS A 116 -3.53 1.79 4.97
N VAL A 117 -2.53 1.01 5.36
CA VAL A 117 -1.67 1.34 6.51
C VAL A 117 -0.97 2.68 6.35
N LYS A 118 -0.43 2.99 5.15
CA LYS A 118 0.24 4.28 4.85
C LYS A 118 -0.65 5.52 4.99
N GLU A 119 -1.98 5.36 4.93
CA GLU A 119 -2.97 6.43 5.19
C GLU A 119 -3.68 6.28 6.54
N SER A 120 -3.32 5.26 7.32
CA SER A 120 -3.88 5.08 8.66
C SER A 120 -3.14 5.98 9.64
N GLU A 121 -3.89 6.76 10.40
CA GLU A 121 -3.37 7.73 11.38
C GLU A 121 -4.01 7.48 12.74
N CYS A 122 -3.20 7.41 13.79
CA CYS A 122 -3.65 7.21 15.15
C CYS A 122 -3.10 8.29 16.07
N GLN A 123 -3.95 8.86 16.92
CA GLN A 123 -3.60 9.82 17.95
C GLN A 123 -3.63 9.14 19.30
N LEU A 124 -2.51 9.18 20.02
CA LEU A 124 -2.33 8.59 21.33
C LEU A 124 -2.47 9.65 22.42
N ARG A 125 -3.25 9.30 23.45
CA ARG A 125 -3.41 10.10 24.65
C ARG A 125 -3.52 9.18 25.86
N THR A 126 -2.72 9.44 26.88
CA THR A 126 -2.90 8.80 28.17
C THR A 126 -4.13 9.39 28.88
N GLU A 127 -5.04 8.52 29.29
CA GLU A 127 -6.05 8.79 30.31
C GLU A 127 -5.64 8.05 31.59
N ASP A 128 -6.23 8.41 32.74
CA ASP A 128 -5.75 8.12 34.10
C ASP A 128 -4.99 6.78 34.28
N ASP A 129 -5.55 5.67 33.81
CA ASP A 129 -5.01 4.31 33.93
C ASP A 129 -4.81 3.56 32.60
N TYR A 130 -5.06 4.19 31.45
CA TYR A 130 -4.93 3.53 30.14
C TYR A 130 -4.52 4.49 29.02
N VAL A 131 -3.98 3.93 27.94
CA VAL A 131 -3.69 4.68 26.73
C VAL A 131 -4.87 4.59 25.78
N LYS A 132 -5.33 5.75 25.31
CA LYS A 132 -6.38 5.89 24.33
C LYS A 132 -5.79 6.18 22.97
N ALA A 133 -6.18 5.40 21.96
CA ALA A 133 -5.82 5.64 20.57
C ALA A 133 -7.08 5.97 19.75
N TYR A 134 -7.14 7.17 19.19
CA TYR A 134 -8.15 7.52 18.18
C TYR A 134 -7.54 7.33 16.79
N CYS A 135 -8.04 6.36 16.04
CA CYS A 135 -7.50 5.97 14.74
C CYS A 135 -8.48 6.22 13.61
N SER A 136 -7.96 6.75 12.50
CA SER A 136 -8.62 6.83 11.19
C SER A 136 -7.99 5.78 10.28
N ILE A 137 -8.74 4.73 9.95
CA ILE A 137 -8.23 3.54 9.25
C ILE A 137 -9.02 3.33 7.95
N PRO A 138 -8.44 3.57 6.76
CA PRO A 138 -9.08 3.24 5.50
C PRO A 138 -9.05 1.73 5.27
N VAL A 139 -10.24 1.16 5.03
CA VAL A 139 -10.46 -0.27 4.86
C VAL A 139 -11.08 -0.53 3.49
N PHE A 140 -10.63 -1.62 2.88
CA PHE A 140 -11.22 -2.17 1.67
C PHE A 140 -11.74 -3.56 1.97
N ASN A 141 -13.05 -3.75 1.86
CA ASN A 141 -13.67 -5.06 1.91
C ASN A 141 -14.02 -5.49 0.49
N TYR A 142 -13.15 -6.27 -0.15
CA TYR A 142 -13.34 -6.69 -1.54
C TYR A 142 -14.37 -7.81 -1.67
N GLY A 143 -14.53 -8.64 -0.64
CA GLY A 143 -15.37 -9.83 -0.66
C GLY A 143 -16.66 -9.68 0.14
N ASP A 144 -17.10 -10.81 0.71
CA ASP A 144 -18.42 -10.98 1.34
C ASP A 144 -18.38 -10.86 2.88
N GLU A 145 -17.30 -10.32 3.44
CA GLU A 145 -17.20 -10.20 4.90
C GLU A 145 -18.17 -9.16 5.43
N VAL A 146 -18.79 -9.48 6.56
CA VAL A 146 -19.78 -8.62 7.23
C VAL A 146 -19.34 -8.22 8.64
N GLN A 147 -18.28 -8.83 9.16
CA GLN A 147 -17.68 -8.51 10.45
C GLN A 147 -16.17 -8.48 10.34
N LEU A 148 -15.57 -7.52 11.03
CA LEU A 148 -14.14 -7.34 11.10
C LEU A 148 -13.76 -7.03 12.55
N THR A 149 -12.83 -7.80 13.09
CA THR A 149 -12.16 -7.47 14.35
C THR A 149 -10.81 -6.85 14.01
N LEU A 150 -10.44 -5.74 14.65
CA LEU A 150 -9.16 -5.10 14.41
C LEU A 150 -8.61 -4.39 15.65
N ARG A 151 -7.30 -4.18 15.65
CA ARG A 151 -6.58 -3.36 16.64
C ARG A 151 -5.36 -2.70 16.00
N PRO A 152 -4.96 -1.50 16.44
CA PRO A 152 -3.69 -0.91 16.05
C PRO A 152 -2.51 -1.68 16.65
N VAL A 153 -1.40 -1.70 15.92
CA VAL A 153 -0.12 -2.26 16.37
C VAL A 153 0.89 -1.12 16.40
N TYR A 154 1.32 -0.76 17.60
CA TYR A 154 2.30 0.30 17.83
C TYR A 154 3.16 -0.11 19.03
N ASP A 155 4.46 -0.30 18.80
CA ASP A 155 5.43 -0.74 19.81
C ASP A 155 4.85 -1.77 20.79
N PRO A 156 4.70 -3.05 20.38
CA PRO A 156 3.96 -4.06 21.15
C PRO A 156 4.59 -4.37 22.51
N ASP A 157 5.86 -4.00 22.73
CA ASP A 157 6.53 -4.11 24.02
C ASP A 157 6.11 -2.98 24.98
N LEU A 158 5.60 -1.87 24.45
CA LEU A 158 5.16 -0.69 25.20
C LEU A 158 3.66 -0.69 25.48
N ILE A 159 2.84 -0.91 24.44
CA ILE A 159 1.38 -0.79 24.51
C ILE A 159 0.70 -1.96 23.80
N GLU A 160 -0.20 -2.64 24.51
CA GLU A 160 -1.11 -3.60 23.90
C GLU A 160 -2.52 -3.03 23.83
N PHE A 161 -3.05 -2.88 22.61
CA PHE A 161 -4.42 -2.41 22.37
C PHE A 161 -5.43 -3.54 22.36
N GLU A 162 -6.62 -3.26 22.89
CA GLU A 162 -7.79 -4.13 22.87
C GLU A 162 -8.33 -4.32 21.43
N GLU A 163 -8.88 -5.51 21.16
CA GLU A 163 -9.53 -5.85 19.90
C GLU A 163 -10.94 -5.23 19.85
N THR A 164 -11.27 -4.51 18.76
CA THR A 164 -12.63 -3.99 18.51
C THR A 164 -13.26 -4.72 17.33
N THR A 165 -14.49 -5.20 17.51
CA THR A 165 -15.26 -5.87 16.44
C THR A 165 -16.37 -4.97 15.93
N LEU A 166 -16.48 -4.85 14.61
CA LEU A 166 -17.49 -4.02 13.95
C LEU A 166 -18.13 -4.72 12.76
N SER A 167 -19.32 -4.28 12.39
CA SER A 167 -19.98 -4.67 11.15
C SER A 167 -19.39 -3.88 9.98
N VAL A 168 -19.16 -4.56 8.86
CA VAL A 168 -18.65 -3.95 7.62
C VAL A 168 -19.56 -4.27 6.45
N GLU A 169 -19.59 -3.40 5.44
CA GLU A 169 -20.37 -3.63 4.24
C GLU A 169 -19.52 -4.41 3.21
N PRO A 170 -20.05 -5.49 2.59
CA PRO A 170 -19.40 -6.19 1.48
C PRO A 170 -19.10 -5.27 0.28
N HIS A 171 -18.04 -5.59 -0.46
CA HIS A 171 -17.64 -4.88 -1.69
C HIS A 171 -17.56 -3.35 -1.56
N SER A 172 -17.05 -2.87 -0.43
CA SER A 172 -17.02 -1.44 -0.11
C SER A 172 -15.64 -0.96 0.31
N ARG A 173 -15.43 0.35 0.12
CA ARG A 173 -14.30 1.11 0.67
C ARG A 173 -14.86 2.14 1.64
N PHE A 174 -14.32 2.18 2.86
CA PHE A 174 -14.75 3.10 3.90
C PHE A 174 -13.58 3.44 4.83
N THR A 175 -13.73 4.51 5.61
CA THR A 175 -12.76 4.92 6.63
C THR A 175 -13.39 4.74 8.00
N LEU A 176 -12.74 3.97 8.86
CA LEU A 176 -13.15 3.74 10.23
C LEU A 176 -12.52 4.80 11.15
N GLY A 177 -13.35 5.53 11.88
CA GLY A 177 -12.93 6.37 13.00
C GLY A 177 -13.21 5.64 14.30
N LEU A 178 -12.20 5.00 14.89
CA LEU A 178 -12.35 4.12 16.05
C LEU A 178 -11.47 4.56 17.20
N GLU A 179 -11.97 4.30 18.40
CA GLU A 179 -11.24 4.46 19.65
C GLU A 179 -10.79 3.09 20.16
N PHE A 180 -9.52 2.98 20.52
CA PHE A 180 -8.94 1.80 21.15
C PHE A 180 -8.41 2.15 22.52
N ARG A 181 -8.57 1.23 23.44
CA ARG A 181 -7.93 1.28 24.76
C ARG A 181 -6.73 0.36 24.72
N GLY A 182 -5.64 0.77 25.35
CA GLY A 182 -4.43 -0.01 25.48
C GLY A 182 -3.87 0.08 26.89
N SER A 183 -3.33 -1.03 27.36
CA SER A 183 -2.60 -1.10 28.62
C SER A 183 -1.11 -0.87 28.38
N THR A 184 -0.50 0.03 29.14
CA THR A 184 0.96 0.23 29.14
C THR A 184 1.63 -0.80 30.06
N GLN A 185 2.77 -1.33 29.63
CA GLN A 185 3.63 -2.16 30.50
C GLN A 185 4.58 -1.32 31.36
N GLN A 186 4.70 -0.01 31.10
CA GLN A 186 5.50 0.92 31.89
C GLN A 186 4.63 1.84 32.73
N ASP A 187 4.79 1.75 34.05
CA ASP A 187 4.12 2.62 35.02
C ASP A 187 4.70 4.05 34.97
N GLY A 188 3.82 5.06 34.90
CA GLY A 188 4.17 6.47 35.15
C GLY A 188 4.64 7.30 33.95
N ASN A 189 4.61 6.79 32.72
CA ASN A 189 4.93 7.58 31.53
C ASN A 189 3.66 8.11 30.84
N ASN A 190 3.58 9.44 30.73
CA ASN A 190 2.56 10.11 29.93
C ASN A 190 2.86 9.93 28.44
N ILE A 191 2.17 8.98 27.79
CA ILE A 191 2.24 8.75 26.36
C ILE A 191 1.31 9.74 25.65
N PHE A 192 1.92 10.64 24.89
CA PHE A 192 1.25 11.57 23.98
C PHE A 192 1.97 11.52 22.63
N GLY A 193 1.21 11.41 21.55
CA GLY A 193 1.80 11.40 20.22
C GLY A 193 0.80 11.06 19.15
N SER A 194 1.31 10.93 17.93
CA SER A 194 0.60 10.31 16.83
C SER A 194 1.55 9.41 16.08
N PHE A 195 1.00 8.35 15.51
CA PHE A 195 1.74 7.50 14.59
C PHE A 195 0.92 7.28 13.32
N ARG A 196 1.64 7.04 12.24
CA ARG A 196 1.09 6.83 10.91
C ARG A 196 1.82 5.68 10.24
N GLY A 197 1.07 4.71 9.75
CA GLY A 197 1.64 3.60 8.99
C GLY A 197 2.58 2.69 9.77
N GLU A 198 2.29 2.43 11.04
CA GLU A 198 3.06 1.50 11.87
C GLU A 198 2.54 0.07 11.71
N GLY A 199 1.29 -0.18 12.06
CA GLY A 199 0.62 -1.41 11.70
C GLY A 199 -0.81 -1.53 12.21
N ILE A 200 -1.59 -2.38 11.55
CA ILE A 200 -2.96 -2.73 11.94
C ILE A 200 -3.09 -4.26 11.89
N GLU A 201 -3.55 -4.88 12.97
CA GLU A 201 -3.92 -6.30 12.99
C GLU A 201 -5.42 -6.41 12.72
N ILE A 202 -5.79 -7.30 11.80
CA ILE A 202 -7.18 -7.72 11.61
C ILE A 202 -7.34 -9.19 11.96
N LYS A 203 -8.56 -9.54 12.35
CA LYS A 203 -8.99 -10.89 12.63
C LYS A 203 -10.37 -11.14 12.03
N ILE A 204 -10.48 -12.19 11.23
CA ILE A 204 -11.72 -12.64 10.58
C ILE A 204 -11.81 -14.14 10.79
N ARG A 205 -12.91 -14.61 11.39
CA ARG A 205 -13.17 -16.05 11.63
C ARG A 205 -12.03 -16.77 12.39
N GLY A 206 -11.31 -16.05 13.24
CA GLY A 206 -10.19 -16.58 14.02
C GLY A 206 -8.83 -16.53 13.31
N GLU A 207 -8.78 -16.29 12.01
CA GLU A 207 -7.54 -16.03 11.27
C GLU A 207 -7.07 -14.59 11.49
N LYS A 208 -5.77 -14.40 11.66
CA LYS A 208 -5.15 -13.09 11.91
C LYS A 208 -4.24 -12.69 10.74
N LYS A 209 -4.26 -11.41 10.39
CA LYS A 209 -3.34 -10.80 9.41
C LYS A 209 -2.89 -9.44 9.94
N VAL A 210 -1.58 -9.21 9.95
CA VAL A 210 -0.99 -7.92 10.35
C VAL A 210 -0.52 -7.20 9.09
N PHE A 211 -0.89 -5.93 8.98
CA PHE A 211 -0.45 -5.04 7.91
C PHE A 211 0.57 -4.05 8.48
N TYR A 212 1.64 -3.79 7.71
CA TYR A 212 2.73 -2.84 8.01
C TYR A 212 2.97 -1.92 6.79
#